data_AF-A0A8W7PEF5-F1
#
_entry.id   AF-A0A8W7PEF5-F1
#
_cell.length_a   1.000
_cell.length_b   1.000
_cell.length_c   1.000
_cell.angle_alpha   90.00
_cell.angle_beta   90.00
_cell.angle_gamma   90.00
#
_symmetry.space_group_name_H-M   'P 1'
#
loop_
_entity.id
_entity.type
_entity.pdbx_description
1 polymer ?
#
loop_
_entity_poly.entity_id
_entity_poly.type
_entity_poly.pdbx_seq_one_letter_code
_entity_poly.pdbx_strand_id
1 'polypeptide(L)'
;LSLFIDDKLKKGCKGMSEQEIETILDKTMVLFRYLQEKDVFERYYKAHLAKRLLLNKSVSDDSEKNMISKLKVRFGAESRREYTTAKNDLISDMSVSNTVMEEFKNHINNDNSALEGVELTVRILTTGFWPTQHNLLVSDVTSQLKSRFLPSPVIIKKRIEGLIEREYLARTPEDRKIYVYLA
;
A
#
# COMPACT_ATOMS: atom_id res chain seq x y z
N LEU A 1 -10.39 14.90 4.13
CA LEU A 1 -10.49 13.97 5.29
C LEU A 1 -9.48 12.82 5.21
N SER A 2 -9.44 12.06 4.12
CA SER A 2 -8.49 10.93 3.99
C SER A 2 -7.01 11.34 4.13
N LEU A 3 -6.59 12.46 3.52
CA LEU A 3 -5.24 13.02 3.67
C LEU A 3 -4.87 13.35 5.13
N PHE A 4 -5.84 13.83 5.91
CA PHE A 4 -5.61 14.16 7.32
C PHE A 4 -5.35 12.90 8.14
N ILE A 5 -6.14 11.84 7.90
CA ILE A 5 -5.92 10.54 8.57
C ILE A 5 -4.57 9.95 8.15
N ASP A 6 -4.23 10.02 6.86
CA ASP A 6 -2.95 9.55 6.33
C ASP A 6 -1.74 10.23 7.00
N ASP A 7 -1.79 11.55 7.20
CA ASP A 7 -0.76 12.30 7.91
C ASP A 7 -0.62 11.89 9.38
N LYS A 8 -1.72 11.54 10.05
CA LYS A 8 -1.71 11.09 11.45
C LYS A 8 -1.22 9.66 11.64
N LEU A 9 -1.31 8.82 10.60
CA LEU A 9 -0.87 7.43 10.65
C LEU A 9 0.54 7.21 10.08
N LYS A 10 1.26 8.28 9.68
CA LYS A 10 2.62 8.19 9.15
C LYS A 10 3.70 8.30 10.22
N LYS A 11 4.74 7.46 10.11
CA LYS A 11 5.98 7.53 10.90
C LYS A 11 6.66 8.88 10.76
N GLY A 12 7.15 9.41 11.89
CA GLY A 12 8.03 10.58 11.93
C GLY A 12 7.35 11.94 11.74
N CYS A 13 6.01 11.99 11.64
CA CYS A 13 5.34 13.26 11.34
C CYS A 13 5.10 14.14 12.58
N LYS A 14 4.84 13.60 13.78
CA LYS A 14 4.42 14.44 14.93
C LYS A 14 4.86 13.82 16.24
N GLY A 15 5.52 14.60 17.10
CA GLY A 15 5.87 14.24 18.49
C GLY A 15 4.66 14.14 19.41
N MET A 16 3.60 13.50 18.92
CA MET A 16 2.35 13.25 19.61
C MET A 16 2.35 11.82 20.12
N SER A 17 1.72 11.58 21.27
CA SER A 17 1.55 10.23 21.78
C SER A 17 0.49 9.46 20.97
N GLU A 18 0.55 8.12 21.02
CA GLU A 18 -0.47 7.27 20.38
C GLU A 18 -1.89 7.58 20.89
N GLN A 19 -2.02 7.93 22.18
CA GLN A 19 -3.29 8.29 22.82
C GLN A 19 -3.88 9.60 22.25
N GLU A 20 -3.01 10.59 21.99
CA GLU A 20 -3.42 11.84 21.35
C GLU A 20 -3.85 11.60 19.90
N ILE A 21 -3.12 10.75 19.17
CA ILE A 21 -3.48 10.33 17.81
C ILE A 21 -4.85 9.66 17.83
N GLU A 22 -5.09 8.71 18.73
CA GLU A 22 -6.38 8.02 18.84
C GLU A 22 -7.53 8.98 19.12
N THR A 23 -7.35 9.90 20.07
CA THR A 23 -8.35 10.92 20.39
C THR A 23 -8.69 11.79 19.17
N ILE A 24 -7.69 12.14 18.36
CA ILE A 24 -7.89 12.89 17.12
C ILE A 24 -8.63 12.06 16.08
N LEU A 25 -8.29 10.78 15.92
CA LEU A 25 -8.96 9.89 14.98
C LEU A 25 -10.44 9.70 15.36
N ASP A 26 -10.77 9.59 16.65
CA ASP A 26 -12.16 9.52 17.11
C ASP A 26 -12.96 10.79 16.80
N LYS A 27 -12.38 11.97 17.04
CA LYS A 27 -12.99 13.25 16.63
C LYS A 27 -13.16 13.33 15.11
N THR A 28 -12.20 12.80 14.35
CA THR A 28 -12.26 12.72 12.89
C THR A 28 -13.42 11.83 12.43
N MET A 29 -13.72 10.74 13.15
CA MET A 29 -14.88 9.87 12.87
C MET A 29 -16.22 10.53 13.14
N VAL A 30 -16.29 11.51 14.05
CA VAL A 30 -17.49 12.33 14.21
C VAL A 30 -17.76 13.14 12.95
N LEU A 31 -16.74 13.79 12.39
CA LEU A 31 -16.85 14.54 11.14
C LEU A 31 -17.17 13.64 9.95
N PHE A 32 -16.58 12.43 9.92
CA PHE A 32 -16.84 11.44 8.88
C PHE A 32 -18.33 11.10 8.72
N ARG A 33 -19.13 11.14 9.80
CA ARG A 33 -20.58 10.88 9.73
C ARG A 33 -21.34 11.82 8.81
N TYR A 34 -20.87 13.05 8.68
CA TYR A 34 -21.49 14.08 7.84
C TYR A 34 -20.98 14.08 6.40
N LEU A 35 -20.02 13.20 6.07
CA LEU A 35 -19.50 13.07 4.73
C LEU A 35 -20.56 12.43 3.80
N GLN A 36 -20.87 13.14 2.71
CA GLN A 36 -21.80 12.70 1.68
C GLN A 36 -21.12 11.71 0.71
N GLU A 37 -20.01 12.10 0.09
CA GLU A 37 -19.26 11.31 -0.89
C GLU A 37 -18.31 10.30 -0.21
N LYS A 38 -18.91 9.25 0.39
CA LYS A 38 -18.17 8.23 1.14
C LYS A 38 -17.32 7.31 0.24
N ASP A 39 -17.77 7.05 -0.97
CA ASP A 39 -17.09 6.30 -2.04
C ASP A 39 -15.80 6.99 -2.50
N VAL A 40 -15.83 8.32 -2.68
CA VAL A 40 -14.66 9.12 -3.02
C VAL A 40 -13.63 9.06 -1.90
N PHE A 41 -14.07 9.20 -0.65
CA PHE A 41 -13.19 9.03 0.51
C PHE A 41 -12.58 7.64 0.55
N GLU A 42 -13.37 6.59 0.32
CA GLU A 42 -12.90 5.22 0.31
C GLU A 42 -11.76 5.04 -0.69
N ARG A 43 -11.93 5.52 -1.93
CA ARG A 43 -10.91 5.43 -2.98
C ARG A 43 -9.60 6.08 -2.55
N TYR A 44 -9.66 7.30 -2.00
CA TYR A 44 -8.48 8.00 -1.52
C TYR A 44 -7.86 7.32 -0.29
N TYR A 45 -8.68 6.87 0.67
CA TYR A 45 -8.18 6.17 1.85
C TYR A 45 -7.48 4.86 1.48
N LYS A 46 -8.05 4.09 0.55
CA LYS A 46 -7.44 2.86 0.02
C LYS A 46 -6.08 3.15 -0.62
N ALA A 47 -5.99 4.19 -1.45
CA ALA A 47 -4.73 4.61 -2.06
C ALA A 47 -3.67 5.02 -1.02
N HIS A 48 -4.06 5.78 0.00
CA HIS A 48 -3.13 6.20 1.06
C HIS A 48 -2.69 5.04 1.95
N LEU A 49 -3.61 4.16 2.37
CA LEU A 49 -3.29 2.96 3.14
C LEU A 49 -2.31 2.07 2.39
N ALA A 50 -2.60 1.77 1.12
CA ALA A 50 -1.71 0.96 0.29
C ALA A 50 -0.30 1.56 0.21
N LYS A 51 -0.20 2.88 -0.02
CA LYS A 51 1.09 3.57 -0.06
C LYS A 51 1.85 3.50 1.27
N ARG A 52 1.16 3.66 2.41
CA ARG A 52 1.80 3.57 3.73
C ARG A 52 2.32 2.17 4.00
N LEU A 53 1.52 1.14 3.70
CA LEU A 53 1.90 -0.27 3.88
C LEU A 53 3.10 -0.66 3.01
N LEU A 54 3.05 -0.37 1.70
CA LEU A 54 4.12 -0.71 0.76
C LEU A 54 5.44 -0.01 1.09
N LEU A 55 5.38 1.25 1.54
CA LEU A 55 6.55 2.05 1.89
C LEU A 55 6.99 1.87 3.35
N ASN A 56 6.35 1.00 4.12
CA ASN A 56 6.59 0.81 5.55
C ASN A 56 6.57 2.14 6.35
N LYS A 57 5.67 3.05 5.96
CA LYS A 57 5.53 4.38 6.56
C LYS A 57 4.42 4.44 7.62
N SER A 58 3.68 3.37 7.85
CA SER A 58 2.67 3.29 8.90
C SER A 58 3.31 3.38 10.28
N VAL A 59 2.70 4.16 11.19
CA VAL A 59 3.15 4.34 12.58
C VAL A 59 3.19 3.01 13.35
N SER A 60 2.11 2.24 13.26
CA SER A 60 1.96 0.91 13.84
C SER A 60 0.84 0.16 13.11
N ASP A 61 0.97 -1.16 13.00
CA ASP A 61 -0.06 -2.03 12.41
C ASP A 61 -1.35 -2.01 13.25
N ASP A 62 -1.24 -1.87 14.57
CA ASP A 62 -2.40 -1.81 15.47
C ASP A 62 -3.20 -0.53 15.27
N SER A 63 -2.52 0.60 15.00
CA SER A 63 -3.19 1.86 14.68
C SER A 63 -3.95 1.78 13.35
N GLU A 64 -3.39 1.10 12.34
CA GLU A 64 -4.07 0.89 11.05
C GLU A 64 -5.30 -0.02 11.22
N LYS A 65 -5.16 -1.14 11.95
CA LYS A 65 -6.29 -2.05 12.28
C LYS A 65 -7.39 -1.35 13.06
N ASN A 66 -7.04 -0.54 14.06
CA ASN A 66 -8.00 0.24 14.84
C ASN A 66 -8.74 1.23 13.93
N MET A 67 -8.02 1.99 13.09
CA MET A 67 -8.65 2.92 12.16
C MET A 67 -9.61 2.24 11.16
N ILE A 68 -9.22 1.10 10.60
CA ILE A 68 -10.09 0.30 9.72
C ILE A 68 -11.34 -0.15 10.48
N SER A 69 -11.19 -0.58 11.73
CA SER A 69 -12.30 -0.99 12.60
C SER A 69 -13.27 0.17 12.86
N LYS A 70 -12.74 1.36 13.17
CA LYS A 70 -13.56 2.58 13.35
C LYS A 70 -14.32 2.92 12.05
N LEU A 71 -13.69 2.84 10.89
CA LEU A 71 -14.34 3.10 9.60
C LEU A 71 -15.42 2.04 9.30
N LYS A 72 -15.16 0.76 9.55
CA LYS A 72 -16.11 -0.35 9.35
C LYS A 72 -17.42 -0.15 10.13
N VAL A 73 -17.34 0.36 11.36
CA VAL A 73 -18.53 0.63 12.19
C VAL A 73 -19.33 1.81 11.63
N ARG A 74 -18.67 2.80 11.02
CA ARG A 74 -19.29 4.06 10.58
C ARG A 74 -19.79 4.05 9.13
N PHE A 75 -19.31 3.15 8.28
CA PHE A 75 -19.73 3.03 6.88
C PHE A 75 -21.13 2.40 6.66
N GLY A 76 -21.88 2.06 7.72
CA GLY A 76 -23.21 1.46 7.59
C GLY A 76 -23.18 0.04 7.01
N ALA A 77 -24.33 -0.63 6.96
CA ALA A 77 -24.44 -2.01 6.47
C ALA A 77 -24.32 -2.12 4.94
N GLU A 78 -24.65 -1.08 4.18
CA GLU A 78 -24.69 -1.09 2.71
C GLU A 78 -23.29 -1.00 2.07
N SER A 79 -22.34 -0.26 2.64
CA SER A 79 -20.95 -0.24 2.15
C SER A 79 -20.07 -1.35 2.75
N ARG A 80 -20.64 -2.30 3.51
CA ARG A 80 -19.88 -3.23 4.37
C ARG A 80 -19.16 -4.34 3.63
N ARG A 81 -19.68 -4.81 2.48
CA ARG A 81 -19.19 -6.03 1.82
C ARG A 81 -17.96 -5.82 0.93
N GLU A 82 -17.86 -4.69 0.23
CA GLU A 82 -16.71 -4.40 -0.64
C GLU A 82 -15.59 -3.66 0.10
N TYR A 83 -15.94 -2.78 1.04
CA TYR A 83 -15.00 -1.95 1.80
C TYR A 83 -14.09 -2.73 2.76
N THR A 84 -14.65 -3.72 3.47
CA THR A 84 -13.99 -4.32 4.63
C THR A 84 -13.08 -5.49 4.25
N THR A 85 -13.52 -6.31 3.30
CA THR A 85 -12.80 -7.50 2.84
C THR A 85 -11.47 -7.06 2.23
N ALA A 86 -11.54 -6.19 1.21
CA ALA A 86 -10.35 -5.73 0.48
C ALA A 86 -9.30 -4.98 1.32
N LYS A 87 -9.62 -4.43 2.50
CA LYS A 87 -8.66 -3.66 3.34
C LYS A 87 -8.03 -4.49 4.45
N ASN A 88 -8.78 -5.43 5.04
CA ASN A 88 -8.19 -6.44 5.93
C ASN A 88 -7.24 -7.33 5.12
N ASP A 89 -7.56 -7.57 3.86
CA ASP A 89 -6.74 -8.34 2.94
C ASP A 89 -5.42 -7.61 2.60
N LEU A 90 -5.38 -6.26 2.54
CA LEU A 90 -4.11 -5.51 2.37
C LEU A 90 -3.13 -5.71 3.54
N ILE A 91 -3.64 -5.68 4.78
CA ILE A 91 -2.81 -5.87 5.98
C ILE A 91 -2.38 -7.34 6.07
N SER A 92 -3.28 -8.27 5.76
CA SER A 92 -2.96 -9.70 5.70
C SER A 92 -1.89 -10.00 4.65
N ASP A 93 -2.01 -9.43 3.44
CA ASP A 93 -1.01 -9.55 2.37
C ASP A 93 0.37 -9.07 2.83
N MET A 94 0.44 -7.94 3.55
CA MET A 94 1.71 -7.46 4.12
C MET A 94 2.29 -8.45 5.13
N SER A 95 1.45 -9.01 6.00
CA SER A 95 1.89 -10.01 6.99
C SER A 95 2.45 -11.25 6.31
N VAL A 96 1.68 -11.85 5.39
CA VAL A 96 2.10 -13.04 4.63
C VAL A 96 3.35 -12.76 3.82
N SER A 97 3.38 -11.62 3.13
CA SER A 97 4.53 -11.23 2.32
C SER A 97 5.81 -11.03 3.15
N ASN A 98 5.70 -10.48 4.36
CA ASN A 98 6.85 -10.31 5.24
C ASN A 98 7.38 -11.67 5.71
N THR A 99 6.48 -12.60 6.08
CA THR A 99 6.86 -13.97 6.45
C THR A 99 7.58 -14.69 5.31
N VAL A 100 7.04 -14.65 4.09
CA VAL A 100 7.68 -15.28 2.92
C VAL A 100 9.04 -14.64 2.62
N MET A 101 9.17 -13.32 2.76
CA MET A 101 10.45 -12.64 2.57
C MET A 101 11.49 -13.02 3.62
N GLU A 102 11.06 -13.26 4.87
CA GLU A 102 11.92 -13.73 5.95
C GLU A 102 12.37 -15.18 5.72
N GLU A 103 11.46 -16.06 5.31
CA GLU A 103 11.78 -17.44 4.91
C GLU A 103 12.79 -17.46 3.75
N PHE A 104 12.58 -16.62 2.73
CA PHE A 104 13.53 -16.47 1.61
C PHE A 104 14.91 -15.99 2.07
N LYS A 105 14.97 -14.98 2.96
CA LYS A 105 16.24 -14.50 3.52
C LYS A 105 16.97 -15.61 4.29
N ASN A 106 16.23 -16.38 5.08
CA ASN A 106 16.79 -17.50 5.85
C ASN A 106 17.34 -18.59 4.92
N HIS A 107 16.61 -18.94 3.86
CA HIS A 107 17.06 -19.90 2.87
C HIS A 107 18.34 -19.46 2.15
N ILE A 108 18.39 -18.21 1.68
CA ILE A 108 19.57 -17.62 1.04
C ILE A 108 20.81 -17.63 1.96
N ASN A 109 20.60 -17.30 3.24
CA ASN A 109 21.67 -17.33 4.23
C ASN A 109 22.19 -18.75 4.51
N ASN A 110 21.29 -19.75 4.52
CA ASN A 110 21.65 -21.15 4.75
C ASN A 110 22.40 -21.77 3.56
N ASP A 111 22.01 -21.41 2.33
CA ASP A 111 22.61 -21.96 1.10
C ASP A 111 23.88 -21.22 0.65
N ASN A 112 24.39 -20.25 1.44
CA ASN A 112 25.52 -19.37 1.09
C ASN A 112 25.41 -18.71 -0.29
N SER A 113 24.19 -18.61 -0.82
CA SER A 113 23.90 -18.05 -2.14
C SER A 113 23.80 -16.53 -2.02
N ALA A 114 24.93 -15.87 -1.81
CA ALA A 114 24.96 -14.42 -1.65
C ALA A 114 24.37 -13.74 -2.90
N LEU A 115 23.43 -12.82 -2.70
CA LEU A 115 22.85 -11.97 -3.76
C LEU A 115 23.86 -10.93 -4.29
N GLU A 116 25.16 -11.23 -4.28
CA GLU A 116 26.26 -10.38 -4.75
C GLU A 116 26.20 -8.92 -4.22
N GLY A 117 25.73 -8.74 -2.98
CA GLY A 117 25.60 -7.42 -2.35
C GLY A 117 24.33 -6.63 -2.72
N VAL A 118 23.36 -7.27 -3.40
CA VAL A 118 22.04 -6.68 -3.67
C VAL A 118 21.09 -6.94 -2.50
N GLU A 119 20.62 -5.85 -1.89
CA GLU A 119 19.51 -5.90 -0.93
C GLU A 119 18.19 -6.02 -1.70
N LEU A 120 17.59 -7.22 -1.68
CA LEU A 120 16.30 -7.49 -2.30
C LEU A 120 15.19 -7.44 -1.25
N THR A 121 14.12 -6.73 -1.54
CA THR A 121 12.85 -6.79 -0.78
C THR A 121 11.72 -7.01 -1.76
N VAL A 122 11.04 -8.15 -1.64
CA VAL A 122 9.89 -8.51 -2.47
C VAL A 122 8.62 -8.36 -1.64
N ARG A 123 7.58 -7.81 -2.25
CA ARG A 123 6.24 -7.77 -1.68
C ARG A 123 5.25 -8.54 -2.56
N ILE A 124 4.58 -9.53 -1.99
CA ILE A 124 3.56 -10.35 -2.64
C ILE A 124 2.20 -9.71 -2.32
N LEU A 125 1.42 -9.41 -3.37
CA LEU A 125 0.17 -8.65 -3.27
C LEU A 125 -0.94 -9.40 -4.01
N THR A 126 -2.13 -9.45 -3.42
CA THR A 126 -3.31 -10.07 -4.05
C THR A 126 -3.91 -9.13 -5.10
N THR A 127 -4.01 -9.61 -6.34
CA THR A 127 -4.60 -8.86 -7.47
C THR A 127 -6.04 -8.43 -7.16
N GLY A 128 -6.38 -7.18 -7.50
CA GLY A 128 -7.72 -6.60 -7.28
C GLY A 128 -7.91 -5.93 -5.91
N PHE A 129 -7.08 -6.26 -4.91
CA PHE A 129 -7.14 -5.59 -3.60
C PHE A 129 -6.27 -4.35 -3.54
N TRP A 130 -5.14 -4.32 -4.23
CA TRP A 130 -4.22 -3.19 -4.21
C TRP A 130 -4.51 -2.17 -5.32
N PRO A 131 -4.51 -0.85 -5.02
CA PRO A 131 -4.60 0.19 -6.05
C PRO A 131 -3.25 0.27 -6.79
N THR A 132 -3.11 -0.48 -7.89
CA THR A 132 -1.88 -0.57 -8.69
C THR A 132 -1.79 0.54 -9.74
N GLN A 133 -1.93 1.79 -9.33
CA GLN A 133 -1.79 2.91 -10.26
C GLN A 133 -0.33 3.08 -10.72
N HIS A 134 -0.10 3.03 -12.03
CA HIS A 134 1.20 3.19 -12.70
C HIS A 134 2.04 4.34 -12.15
N ASN A 135 1.43 5.51 -11.93
CA ASN A 135 2.15 6.70 -11.50
C ASN A 135 2.70 6.57 -10.07
N LEU A 136 2.01 5.80 -9.21
CA LEU A 136 2.51 5.50 -7.86
C LEU A 136 3.72 4.56 -7.96
N LEU A 137 3.61 3.48 -8.74
CA LEU A 137 4.73 2.55 -8.98
C LEU A 137 5.97 3.26 -9.52
N VAL A 138 5.81 4.12 -10.53
CA VAL A 138 6.93 4.89 -11.12
C VAL A 138 7.54 5.86 -10.10
N SER A 139 6.73 6.61 -9.37
CA SER A 139 7.21 7.52 -8.32
C SER A 139 7.97 6.76 -7.22
N ASP A 140 7.50 5.58 -6.83
CA ASP A 140 8.03 4.82 -5.71
C ASP A 140 9.33 4.11 -6.09
N VAL A 141 9.40 3.48 -7.26
CA VAL A 141 10.64 2.93 -7.84
C VAL A 141 11.70 4.02 -7.96
N THR A 142 11.31 5.21 -8.45
CA THR A 142 12.23 6.35 -8.53
C THR A 142 12.73 6.80 -7.16
N SER A 143 11.87 6.82 -6.13
CA SER A 143 12.25 7.23 -4.78
C SER A 143 13.16 6.21 -4.08
N GLN A 144 12.93 4.91 -4.25
CA GLN A 144 13.75 3.86 -3.64
C GLN A 144 15.14 3.80 -4.27
N LEU A 145 15.20 3.98 -5.59
CA LEU A 145 16.45 3.87 -6.33
C LEU A 145 17.28 5.15 -6.23
N LYS A 146 16.67 6.30 -5.89
CA LYS A 146 17.31 7.63 -5.81
C LYS A 146 18.66 7.66 -5.07
N SER A 147 18.84 6.84 -4.03
CA SER A 147 20.10 6.77 -3.27
C SER A 147 21.24 6.06 -4.02
N ARG A 148 20.91 5.22 -5.01
CA ARG A 148 21.87 4.44 -5.80
C ARG A 148 21.94 4.89 -7.27
N PHE A 149 20.83 5.32 -7.85
CA PHE A 149 20.75 5.93 -9.18
C PHE A 149 19.46 6.73 -9.37
N LEU A 150 19.45 7.68 -10.30
CA LEU A 150 18.27 8.46 -10.66
C LEU A 150 17.68 7.92 -11.97
N PRO A 151 16.79 6.90 -11.93
CA PRO A 151 16.19 6.39 -13.15
C PRO A 151 15.33 7.48 -13.78
N SER A 152 15.61 7.79 -15.04
CA SER A 152 14.72 8.64 -15.83
C SER A 152 13.40 7.91 -16.04
N PRO A 153 12.23 8.58 -15.93
CA PRO A 153 10.92 7.99 -16.20
C PRO A 153 10.84 7.29 -17.57
N VAL A 154 11.66 7.73 -18.54
CA VAL A 154 11.78 7.12 -19.87
C VAL A 154 12.32 5.69 -19.79
N ILE A 155 13.32 5.44 -18.93
CA ILE A 155 13.92 4.11 -18.75
C ILE A 155 12.92 3.17 -18.08
N ILE A 156 12.22 3.65 -17.05
CA ILE A 156 11.21 2.86 -16.33
C ILE A 156 10.08 2.47 -17.30
N LYS A 157 9.61 3.42 -18.10
CA LYS A 157 8.57 3.19 -19.12
C LYS A 157 9.00 2.14 -20.14
N LYS A 158 10.21 2.27 -20.68
CA LYS A 158 10.79 1.30 -21.64
C LYS A 158 10.90 -0.11 -21.05
N ARG A 159 11.16 -0.23 -19.75
CA ARG A 159 11.23 -1.53 -19.08
C ARG A 159 9.86 -2.15 -18.85
N ILE A 160 8.85 -1.36 -18.47
CA ILE A 160 7.47 -1.82 -18.36
C ILE A 160 6.93 -2.25 -19.73
N GLU A 161 7.22 -1.51 -20.80
CA GLU A 161 6.86 -1.88 -22.17
C GLU A 161 7.48 -3.23 -22.55
N GLY A 162 8.78 -3.44 -22.29
CA GLY A 162 9.44 -4.73 -22.54
C GLY A 162 9.00 -5.89 -21.64
N LEU A 163 8.27 -5.64 -20.55
CA LEU A 163 7.62 -6.68 -19.75
C LEU A 163 6.23 -7.03 -20.31
N ILE A 164 5.55 -6.04 -20.91
CA ILE A 164 4.28 -6.26 -21.62
C ILE A 164 4.53 -7.03 -22.92
N GLU A 165 5.55 -6.66 -23.70
CA GLU A 165 5.92 -7.36 -24.94
C GLU A 165 6.29 -8.83 -24.71
N ARG A 166 6.82 -9.15 -23.52
CA ARG A 166 7.16 -10.52 -23.11
C ARG A 166 6.02 -11.25 -22.40
N GLU A 167 4.82 -10.66 -22.42
CA GLU A 167 3.60 -11.22 -21.83
C GLU A 167 3.68 -11.49 -20.31
N TYR A 168 4.64 -10.89 -19.60
CA TYR A 168 4.68 -10.95 -18.14
C TYR A 168 3.68 -9.99 -17.49
N LEU A 169 3.34 -8.89 -18.16
CA LEU A 169 2.38 -7.88 -17.69
C LEU A 169 1.37 -7.53 -18.78
N ALA A 170 0.14 -7.22 -18.41
CA ALA A 170 -0.86 -6.61 -19.29
C ALA A 170 -1.53 -5.40 -18.62
N ARG A 171 -2.05 -4.48 -19.44
CA ARG A 171 -2.91 -3.39 -18.95
C ARG A 171 -4.34 -3.92 -18.83
N THR A 172 -5.07 -3.49 -17.81
CA THR A 172 -6.50 -3.84 -17.73
C THR A 172 -7.29 -3.18 -18.87
N PRO A 173 -8.37 -3.82 -19.34
CA PRO A 173 -9.27 -3.23 -20.34
C PRO A 173 -9.94 -1.94 -19.85
N GLU A 174 -10.23 -1.85 -18.55
CA GLU A 174 -11.02 -0.76 -17.94
C GLU A 174 -10.17 0.47 -17.60
N ASP A 175 -8.90 0.29 -17.19
CA ASP A 175 -7.99 1.38 -16.87
C ASP A 175 -6.56 1.07 -17.29
N ARG A 176 -6.11 1.72 -18.37
CA ARG A 176 -4.74 1.58 -18.90
C ARG A 176 -3.64 1.94 -17.91
N LYS A 177 -3.95 2.58 -16.78
CA LYS A 177 -2.99 2.90 -15.71
C LYS A 177 -2.78 1.76 -14.72
N ILE A 178 -3.53 0.68 -14.84
CA ILE A 178 -3.48 -0.50 -13.98
C ILE A 178 -2.83 -1.65 -14.76
N TYR A 179 -1.93 -2.37 -14.11
CA TYR A 179 -1.28 -3.55 -14.68
C TYR A 179 -1.67 -4.82 -13.94
N VAL A 180 -1.77 -5.91 -14.68
CA VAL A 180 -2.00 -7.27 -14.21
C VAL A 180 -0.79 -8.12 -14.58
N TYR A 181 -0.32 -8.93 -13.65
CA TYR A 181 0.72 -9.92 -13.88
C TYR A 181 0.09 -11.19 -14.44
N LEU A 182 0.68 -11.75 -15.50
CA LEU A 182 0.09 -12.84 -16.30
C LEU A 182 0.81 -14.19 -16.18
N ALA A 183 1.94 -14.25 -15.47
CA ALA A 183 2.78 -15.45 -15.34
C ALA A 183 2.61 -16.17 -14.01
#